data_AF-A0A317EMV8-F1
#
_entry.id   AF-A0A317EMV8-F1
#
_cell.length_a   1.000
_cell.length_b   1.000
_cell.length_c   1.000
_cell.angle_alpha   90.00
_cell.angle_beta   90.00
_cell.angle_gamma   90.00
#
_symmetry.space_group_name_H-M   'P 1'
#
loop_
_entity.id
_entity.type
_entity.pdbx_description
1 polymer ?
#
loop_
_entity_poly.entity_id
_entity_poly.type
_entity_poly.pdbx_seq_one_letter_code
_entity_poly.pdbx_strand_id
1 'polypeptide(L)'
;MKFLRNNYTISSNLIFGTFIIGIANLFVYDPESTTDFIMIGVVLVLRYVLAVMIKRRFAWSLYLMIILLIRSVYRSVYIIDNINVNPIAKVNVVMQLVMSVLAFGILFIMPKLKKLKTARKNKPEVYSDSEMPLNLQ
;
A
#
# COMPACT_ATOMS: atom_id res chain seq x y z
N MET A 1 -18.61 8.01 8.80
CA MET A 1 -18.21 7.18 7.62
C MET A 1 -17.36 7.89 6.55
N LYS A 2 -17.30 9.23 6.46
CA LYS A 2 -16.50 9.94 5.42
C LYS A 2 -14.99 9.63 5.46
N PHE A 3 -14.40 9.41 6.63
CA PHE A 3 -12.94 9.25 6.77
C PHE A 3 -12.41 7.92 6.20
N LEU A 4 -13.10 6.80 6.43
CA LEU A 4 -12.75 5.51 5.82
C LEU A 4 -12.83 5.60 4.29
N ARG A 5 -13.85 6.29 3.75
CA ARG A 5 -13.99 6.53 2.30
C ARG A 5 -12.80 7.31 1.73
N ASN A 6 -12.21 8.21 2.51
CA ASN A 6 -11.02 8.96 2.11
C ASN A 6 -9.80 8.04 1.98
N ASN A 7 -9.54 7.17 2.95
CA ASN A 7 -8.38 6.26 2.92
C ASN A 7 -8.39 5.32 1.69
N TYR A 8 -9.53 4.70 1.37
CA TYR A 8 -9.65 3.84 0.18
C TYR A 8 -9.42 4.61 -1.12
N THR A 9 -9.89 5.86 -1.19
CA THR A 9 -9.70 6.71 -2.38
C THR A 9 -8.22 7.12 -2.52
N ILE A 10 -7.58 7.52 -1.42
CA ILE A 10 -6.15 7.88 -1.41
C ILE A 10 -5.29 6.68 -1.80
N SER A 11 -5.51 5.51 -1.17
CA SER A 11 -4.75 4.31 -1.51
C SER A 11 -4.99 3.86 -2.95
N SER A 12 -6.23 3.95 -3.46
CA SER A 12 -6.53 3.66 -4.87
C SER A 12 -5.79 4.61 -5.81
N ASN A 13 -5.81 5.91 -5.53
CA ASN A 13 -5.09 6.90 -6.33
C ASN A 13 -3.57 6.69 -6.30
N LEU A 14 -3.00 6.30 -5.16
CA LEU A 14 -1.58 5.94 -5.06
C LEU A 14 -1.24 4.76 -5.95
N ILE A 15 -2.01 3.66 -5.88
CA ILE A 15 -1.81 2.49 -6.75
C ILE A 15 -2.00 2.86 -8.23
N PHE A 16 -3.00 3.69 -8.54
CA PHE A 16 -3.18 4.20 -9.90
C PHE A 16 -1.99 5.06 -10.38
N GLY A 17 -1.40 5.86 -9.50
CA GLY A 17 -0.13 6.56 -9.77
C GLY A 17 0.99 5.58 -10.15
N THR A 18 1.13 4.46 -9.43
CA THR A 18 2.13 3.43 -9.80
C THR A 18 1.86 2.78 -11.16
N PHE A 19 0.60 2.71 -11.59
CA PHE A 19 0.22 2.26 -12.92
C PHE A 19 0.67 3.27 -13.98
N ILE A 20 0.41 4.57 -13.78
CA ILE A 20 0.86 5.63 -14.70
C ILE A 20 2.39 5.64 -14.84
N ILE A 21 3.12 5.56 -13.71
CA ILE A 21 4.58 5.48 -13.75
C ILE A 21 5.02 4.22 -14.51
N GLY A 22 4.30 3.11 -14.37
CA GLY A 22 4.59 1.88 -15.11
C GLY A 22 4.43 2.06 -16.62
N ILE A 23 3.40 2.79 -17.07
CA ILE A 23 3.22 3.17 -18.48
C ILE A 23 4.37 4.05 -18.93
N ALA A 24 4.71 5.10 -18.16
CA ALA A 24 5.84 5.97 -18.50
C ALA A 24 7.15 5.17 -18.63
N ASN A 25 7.33 4.15 -17.79
CA ASN A 25 8.52 3.30 -17.81
C ASN A 25 8.61 2.41 -19.07
N LEU A 26 7.50 2.12 -19.77
CA LEU A 26 7.54 1.42 -21.06
C LEU A 26 8.21 2.24 -22.17
N PHE A 27 8.15 3.57 -22.08
CA PHE A 27 8.80 4.45 -23.06
C PHE A 27 10.29 4.67 -22.75
N VAL A 28 10.72 4.37 -21.53
CA VAL A 28 12.11 4.50 -21.08
C VAL A 28 12.85 3.17 -21.15
N TYR A 29 12.13 2.07 -20.96
CA TYR A 29 12.66 0.71 -20.96
C TYR A 29 12.36 0.07 -22.31
N ASP A 30 13.40 -0.18 -23.11
CA ASP A 30 13.26 -0.87 -24.39
C ASP A 30 13.18 -2.39 -24.13
N PRO A 31 12.02 -3.04 -24.30
CA PRO A 31 11.89 -4.45 -23.98
C PRO A 31 12.63 -5.30 -25.02
N GLU A 32 13.66 -6.03 -24.59
CA GLU A 32 14.50 -6.86 -25.46
C GLU A 32 13.73 -8.06 -26.06
N SER A 33 12.64 -8.50 -25.43
CA SER A 33 11.86 -9.66 -25.84
C SER A 33 10.34 -9.45 -25.77
N THR A 34 9.60 -10.18 -26.62
CA THR A 34 8.12 -10.22 -26.57
C THR A 34 7.61 -10.70 -25.21
N THR A 35 8.34 -11.62 -24.57
CA THR A 35 8.00 -12.14 -23.24
C THR A 35 8.06 -11.05 -22.17
N ASP A 36 9.08 -10.19 -22.23
CA ASP A 36 9.20 -9.05 -21.31
C ASP A 36 8.08 -8.03 -21.52
N PHE A 37 7.75 -7.73 -22.78
CA PHE A 37 6.65 -6.84 -23.10
C PHE A 37 5.30 -7.37 -22.56
N ILE A 38 5.00 -8.66 -22.77
CA ILE A 38 3.80 -9.32 -22.23
C ILE A 38 3.80 -9.24 -20.70
N MET A 39 4.93 -9.55 -20.06
CA MET A 39 5.05 -9.50 -18.60
C MET A 39 4.81 -8.09 -18.04
N ILE A 40 5.30 -7.05 -18.70
CA ILE A 40 5.04 -5.65 -18.29
C ILE A 40 3.55 -5.33 -18.47
N GLY A 41 2.95 -5.72 -19.59
CA GLY A 41 1.51 -5.55 -19.84
C GLY A 41 0.65 -6.21 -18.76
N VAL A 42 0.96 -7.45 -18.39
CA VAL A 42 0.25 -8.17 -17.32
C VAL A 42 0.37 -7.44 -15.98
N VAL A 43 1.57 -6.94 -15.61
CA VAL A 43 1.74 -6.14 -14.38
C VAL A 43 0.88 -4.90 -14.38
N LEU A 44 0.86 -4.18 -15.50
CA LEU A 44 0.09 -2.96 -15.65
C LEU A 44 -1.41 -3.24 -15.47
N VAL A 45 -1.93 -4.29 -16.11
CA VAL A 45 -3.32 -4.70 -15.94
C VAL A 45 -3.61 -5.07 -14.48
N LEU A 46 -2.74 -5.85 -13.83
CA LEU A 46 -2.91 -6.23 -12.42
C LEU A 46 -2.91 -5.01 -11.50
N ARG A 47 -2.06 -4.01 -11.74
CA ARG A 47 -2.05 -2.76 -10.97
C ARG A 47 -3.31 -1.94 -11.16
N TYR A 48 -3.80 -1.84 -12.40
CA TYR A 48 -5.07 -1.17 -12.68
C TYR A 48 -6.24 -1.88 -11.98
N VAL A 49 -6.32 -3.20 -12.12
CA VAL A 49 -7.32 -4.04 -11.44
C VAL A 49 -7.24 -3.83 -9.92
N LEU A 50 -6.04 -3.83 -9.34
CA LEU A 50 -5.87 -3.55 -7.92
C LEU A 50 -6.40 -2.18 -7.52
N ALA A 51 -6.09 -1.11 -8.27
CA ALA A 51 -6.58 0.23 -7.99
C ALA A 51 -8.12 0.27 -7.98
N VAL A 52 -8.77 -0.40 -8.94
CA VAL A 52 -10.23 -0.52 -9.02
C VAL A 52 -10.79 -1.34 -7.86
N MET A 53 -10.17 -2.47 -7.51
CA MET A 53 -10.58 -3.32 -6.40
C MET A 53 -10.51 -2.60 -5.06
N ILE A 54 -9.44 -1.82 -4.82
CA ILE A 54 -9.29 -0.98 -3.63
C ILE A 54 -10.40 0.07 -3.58
N LYS A 55 -10.67 0.76 -4.70
CA LYS A 55 -11.75 1.77 -4.77
C LYS A 55 -13.12 1.17 -4.45
N ARG A 56 -13.39 -0.04 -4.95
CA ARG A 56 -14.63 -0.80 -4.70
C ARG A 56 -14.64 -1.55 -3.37
N ARG A 57 -13.55 -1.51 -2.59
CA ARG A 57 -13.40 -2.16 -1.28
C ARG A 57 -13.55 -3.69 -1.29
N PHE A 58 -13.10 -4.33 -2.36
CA PHE A 58 -13.07 -5.79 -2.42
C PHE A 58 -12.03 -6.34 -1.43
N ALA A 59 -12.41 -7.35 -0.64
CA ALA A 59 -11.50 -8.00 0.32
C ALA A 59 -10.28 -8.64 -0.37
N TRP A 60 -10.49 -9.15 -1.59
CA TRP A 60 -9.44 -9.73 -2.44
C TRP A 60 -8.32 -8.75 -2.80
N SER A 61 -8.54 -7.44 -2.65
CA SER A 61 -7.50 -6.43 -2.92
C SER A 61 -6.26 -6.61 -2.05
N LEU A 62 -6.39 -7.09 -0.81
CA LEU A 62 -5.26 -7.31 0.08
C LEU A 62 -4.28 -8.36 -0.49
N TYR A 63 -4.78 -9.50 -0.96
CA TYR A 63 -3.94 -10.58 -1.47
C TYR A 63 -3.19 -10.16 -2.73
N LEU A 64 -3.90 -9.54 -3.67
CA LEU A 64 -3.30 -9.03 -4.90
C LEU A 64 -2.23 -7.95 -4.62
N MET A 65 -2.49 -7.10 -3.62
CA MET A 65 -1.56 -6.06 -3.20
C MET A 65 -0.28 -6.61 -2.58
N ILE A 66 -0.38 -7.65 -1.76
CA ILE A 66 0.79 -8.34 -1.19
C ILE A 66 1.63 -8.97 -2.29
N ILE A 67 1.01 -9.67 -3.24
CA ILE A 67 1.71 -10.27 -4.39
C ILE A 67 2.46 -9.20 -5.19
N LEU A 68 1.79 -8.07 -5.49
CA LEU A 68 2.41 -6.96 -6.23
C LEU A 68 3.54 -6.28 -5.43
N LEU A 69 3.43 -6.18 -4.11
CA LEU A 69 4.50 -5.65 -3.25
C LEU A 69 5.73 -6.55 -3.27
N ILE A 70 5.57 -7.87 -3.10
CA ILE A 70 6.68 -8.83 -3.13
C ILE A 70 7.41 -8.72 -4.47
N ARG A 71 6.66 -8.72 -5.59
CA ARG A 71 7.23 -8.53 -6.92
C ARG A 71 7.95 -7.18 -7.06
N SER A 72 7.38 -6.10 -6.52
CA SER A 72 7.98 -4.77 -6.57
C SER A 72 9.29 -4.69 -5.79
N VAL A 73 9.38 -5.37 -4.64
CA VAL A 73 10.62 -5.49 -3.87
C VAL A 73 11.68 -6.26 -4.65
N TYR A 74 11.33 -7.45 -5.17
CA TYR A 74 12.24 -8.27 -5.97
C TYR A 74 12.80 -7.49 -7.17
N ARG A 75 11.92 -6.80 -7.92
CA ARG A 75 12.33 -5.98 -9.07
C ARG A 75 13.21 -4.80 -8.66
N SER A 76 12.94 -4.17 -7.51
CA SER A 76 13.77 -3.06 -7.00
C SER A 76 15.18 -3.55 -6.66
N VAL A 77 15.30 -4.67 -5.94
CA VAL A 77 16.61 -5.24 -5.60
C VAL A 77 17.40 -5.59 -6.87
N TYR A 78 16.76 -6.27 -7.82
CA TYR A 78 17.39 -6.65 -9.09
C TYR A 78 17.86 -5.45 -9.93
N ILE A 79 17.09 -4.37 -9.96
CA ILE A 79 17.41 -3.17 -10.75
C ILE A 79 18.48 -2.32 -10.08
N ILE A 80 18.50 -2.25 -8.74
CA ILE A 80 19.51 -1.47 -8.00
C ILE A 80 20.90 -2.05 -8.24
N ASP A 81 21.02 -3.37 -8.23
CA ASP A 81 22.29 -4.08 -8.42
C ASP A 81 22.81 -4.01 -9.87
N ASN A 82 21.93 -3.72 -10.84
CA ASN A 82 22.29 -3.64 -12.25
C ASN A 82 22.77 -2.23 -12.64
N ILE A 83 24.07 -2.09 -12.92
CA ILE A 83 24.68 -0.80 -13.30
C ILE A 83 24.20 -0.30 -14.68
N ASN A 84 23.86 -1.23 -15.60
CA ASN A 84 23.48 -0.90 -16.98
C ASN A 84 22.04 -0.40 -17.15
N VAL A 85 21.22 -0.40 -16.09
CA VAL A 85 19.83 0.07 -16.18
C VAL A 85 19.77 1.59 -16.09
N ASN A 86 18.98 2.21 -16.99
CA ASN A 86 18.78 3.65 -17.03
C ASN A 86 18.42 4.21 -15.63
N PRO A 87 19.12 5.24 -15.13
CA PRO A 87 18.89 5.80 -13.80
C PRO A 87 17.44 6.27 -13.60
N ILE A 88 16.76 6.75 -14.65
CA ILE A 88 15.36 7.17 -14.59
C ILE A 88 14.46 5.97 -14.27
N ALA A 89 14.72 4.80 -14.87
CA ALA A 89 13.98 3.58 -14.59
C ALA A 89 14.20 3.09 -13.15
N LYS A 90 15.41 3.27 -12.60
CA LYS A 90 15.69 2.95 -11.18
C LYS A 90 14.82 3.80 -10.25
N VAL A 91 14.80 5.12 -10.46
CA VAL A 91 13.98 6.05 -9.67
C VAL A 91 12.50 5.71 -9.77
N ASN A 92 12.00 5.45 -10.98
CA ASN A 92 10.60 5.07 -11.21
C ASN A 92 10.20 3.82 -10.41
N VAL A 93 11.05 2.79 -10.40
CA VAL A 93 10.79 1.54 -9.69
C VAL A 93 10.79 1.75 -8.17
N VAL A 94 11.74 2.52 -7.64
CA VAL A 94 11.78 2.87 -6.21
C VAL A 94 10.53 3.68 -5.82
N MET A 95 10.15 4.66 -6.64
CA MET A 95 8.96 5.48 -6.37
C MET A 95 7.66 4.67 -6.39
N GLN A 96 7.54 3.71 -7.32
CA GLN A 96 6.42 2.77 -7.35
C GLN A 96 6.36 1.91 -6.09
N LEU A 97 7.51 1.44 -5.59
CA LEU A 97 7.58 0.67 -4.34
C LEU A 97 7.12 1.53 -3.16
N VAL A 98 7.66 2.74 -3.01
CA VAL A 98 7.30 3.66 -1.93
C VAL A 98 5.80 3.98 -1.94
N MET A 99 5.24 4.31 -3.10
CA MET A 99 3.79 4.56 -3.24
C MET A 99 2.94 3.34 -2.88
N SER A 100 3.37 2.14 -3.26
CA SER A 100 2.66 0.89 -2.95
C SER A 100 2.68 0.59 -1.45
N VAL A 101 3.81 0.80 -0.79
CA VAL A 101 3.96 0.64 0.67
C VAL A 101 3.10 1.66 1.42
N LEU A 102 3.09 2.92 0.98
CA LEU A 102 2.22 3.96 1.55
C LEU A 102 0.74 3.61 1.39
N ALA A 103 0.33 3.16 0.20
CA ALA A 103 -1.04 2.72 -0.04
C ALA A 103 -1.44 1.58 0.92
N PHE A 104 -0.53 0.66 1.20
CA PHE A 104 -0.72 -0.44 2.15
C PHE A 104 -0.85 0.05 3.59
N GLY A 105 0.04 0.94 4.02
CA GLY A 105 -0.03 1.53 5.36
C GLY A 105 -1.34 2.28 5.61
N ILE A 106 -1.79 3.07 4.63
CA ILE A 106 -3.05 3.84 4.72
C ILE A 106 -4.28 2.93 4.77
N LEU A 107 -4.28 1.84 4.00
CA LEU A 107 -5.43 0.94 3.90
C LEU A 107 -5.55 0.01 5.12
N PHE A 108 -4.44 -0.56 5.58
CA PHE A 108 -4.46 -1.66 6.55
C PHE A 108 -3.90 -1.32 7.92
N ILE A 109 -2.88 -0.45 8.00
CA ILE A 109 -2.19 -0.13 9.26
C ILE A 109 -2.89 1.03 9.98
N MET A 110 -3.15 2.13 9.29
CA MET A 110 -3.83 3.32 9.86
C MET A 110 -5.16 3.02 10.59
N PRO A 111 -6.10 2.24 10.04
CA PRO A 111 -7.35 1.96 10.76
C PRO A 111 -7.13 1.15 12.04
N LYS A 112 -6.14 0.26 12.09
CA LYS A 112 -5.80 -0.52 13.30
C LYS A 112 -5.17 0.38 14.38
N LEU A 113 -4.25 1.26 14.00
CA LEU A 113 -3.62 2.21 14.91
C LEU A 113 -4.65 3.16 15.56
N LYS A 114 -5.63 3.63 14.78
CA LYS A 114 -6.71 4.48 15.32
C LYS A 114 -7.58 3.72 16.33
N LYS A 115 -7.96 2.47 16.04
CA LYS A 115 -8.72 1.62 16.97
C LYS A 115 -7.98 1.42 18.30
N LEU A 116 -6.67 1.17 18.25
CA LEU A 116 -5.82 1.03 19.44
C LEU A 116 -5.75 2.33 20.25
N LYS A 117 -5.60 3.49 19.58
CA LYS A 117 -5.55 4.80 20.24
C LYS A 117 -6.88 5.13 20.94
N THR A 118 -8.01 4.83 20.31
CA THR A 118 -9.33 5.00 20.93
C THR A 118 -9.54 4.04 22.10
N ALA A 119 -9.14 2.77 21.97
CA ALA A 119 -9.23 1.80 23.06
C ALA A 119 -8.38 2.20 24.28
N ARG A 120 -7.19 2.77 24.05
CA ARG A 120 -6.33 3.28 25.13
C ARG A 120 -6.89 4.52 25.80
N LYS A 121 -7.58 5.38 25.05
CA LYS A 121 -8.25 6.59 25.59
C LYS A 121 -9.53 6.25 26.36
N ASN A 122 -10.21 5.15 26.02
CA ASN A 122 -11.46 4.73 26.64
C ASN A 122 -11.27 3.68 27.74
N LYS A 123 -10.05 3.38 28.20
CA LYS A 123 -9.89 2.66 29.47
C LYS A 123 -10.46 3.57 30.56
N PRO A 124 -11.56 3.20 31.24
CA PRO A 124 -11.96 3.91 32.44
C PRO A 124 -10.77 3.82 33.40
N GLU A 125 -10.45 4.93 34.06
CA GLU A 125 -9.64 4.87 35.28
C GLU A 125 -10.37 3.88 36.19
N VAL A 126 -9.80 2.68 36.31
CA VAL A 126 -10.23 1.73 37.33
C VAL A 126 -9.87 2.44 38.61
N TYR A 127 -10.88 3.06 39.26
CA TYR A 127 -10.74 3.45 40.66
C TYR A 127 -10.22 2.22 41.37
N SER A 128 -9.02 2.35 41.94
CA SER A 128 -8.50 1.31 42.79
C SER A 128 -9.50 1.14 43.93
N ASP A 129 -10.00 -0.07 44.17
CA ASP A 129 -10.94 -0.40 45.26
C ASP A 129 -10.40 0.00 46.67
N SER A 130 -9.19 0.57 46.76
CA SER A 130 -8.61 1.15 47.97
C SER A 130 -9.16 2.52 48.38
N GLU A 131 -10.06 3.15 47.61
CA GLU A 131 -10.64 4.47 47.95
C GLU A 131 -12.15 4.43 48.24
N MET A 132 -12.71 3.31 48.70
CA MET A 132 -14.07 3.34 49.26
C MET A 132 -14.06 4.10 50.60
N PRO A 133 -14.82 5.21 50.75
CA PRO A 133 -14.98 5.84 52.05
C PRO A 133 -15.68 4.86 52.99
N LEU A 134 -15.01 4.58 54.10
CA LEU A 134 -15.40 3.64 55.15
C LEU A 134 -16.56 4.19 56.00
N ASN A 135 -17.67 4.57 55.37
CA ASN A 135 -18.86 5.08 56.05
C ASN A 135 -20.13 4.64 55.31
N LEU A 136 -20.40 3.33 55.36
CA LEU A 136 -21.75 2.78 55.20
C LEU A 136 -21.74 1.29 55.57
N GLN A 137 -21.68 1.01 56.87
CA GLN A 137 -22.52 0.04 57.59
C GLN A 137 -22.09 -0.04 59.06
#